data_AF-A0A843I3R7-F1
#
_entry.id   AF-A0A843I3R7-F1
#
_cell.length_a   1.000
_cell.length_b   1.000
_cell.length_c   1.000
_cell.angle_alpha   90.00
_cell.angle_beta   90.00
_cell.angle_gamma   90.00
#
_symmetry.space_group_name_H-M   'P 1'
#
loop_
_entity.id
_entity.type
_entity.pdbx_description
1 polymer ?
#
loop_
_entity_poly.entity_id
_entity_poly.type
_entity_poly.pdbx_seq_one_letter_code
_entity_poly.pdbx_strand_id
1 'polypeptide(L)'
;MFEKLRKTFTKLVDSVVSAIKEDSIGEGEAGRLADELYIDLVESDVAVEVADAIAQALRERLPKVKVPRFGDREGAIRRAIYEVLLSIVSDVPNVDLEKAVSEEVERTKPVVLMFLGPNGYGKTTTLAASWGPESLPNNLSKRSP
;
A
#
# COMPACT_ATOMS: atom_id res chain seq x y z
N MET A 1 -6.86 9.59 -9.75
CA MET A 1 -5.94 9.58 -8.58
C MET A 1 -5.06 8.35 -8.71
N PHE A 2 -3.76 8.42 -8.41
CA PHE A 2 -2.74 7.38 -8.69
C PHE A 2 -2.28 7.18 -10.14
N GLU A 3 -2.60 8.08 -11.07
CA GLU A 3 -2.20 7.91 -12.48
C GLU A 3 -0.69 7.89 -12.68
N LYS A 4 0.06 8.76 -11.99
CA LYS A 4 1.53 8.79 -12.08
C LYS A 4 2.13 7.47 -11.55
N LEU A 5 1.71 7.06 -10.36
CA LEU A 5 2.14 5.80 -9.75
C LEU A 5 1.77 4.56 -10.60
N ARG A 6 0.57 4.53 -11.18
CA ARG A 6 0.13 3.47 -12.10
C ARG A 6 0.99 3.41 -13.36
N LYS A 7 1.39 4.57 -13.90
CA LYS A 7 2.30 4.64 -15.06
C LYS A 7 3.70 4.12 -14.69
N THR A 8 4.23 4.50 -13.52
CA THR A 8 5.50 4.00 -13.00
C THR A 8 5.53 2.48 -12.93
N PHE A 9 4.52 1.85 -12.32
CA PHE A 9 4.47 0.38 -12.23
C PHE A 9 4.22 -0.30 -13.57
N THR A 10 3.42 0.29 -14.46
CA THR A 10 3.25 -0.24 -15.83
C THR A 10 4.59 -0.21 -16.58
N LYS A 11 5.30 0.92 -16.54
CA LYS A 11 6.64 1.08 -17.15
C LYS A 11 7.64 0.05 -16.60
N LEU A 12 7.64 -0.19 -15.29
CA LEU A 12 8.47 -1.22 -14.66
C LEU A 12 8.16 -2.60 -15.22
N VAL A 13 6.88 -3.00 -15.25
CA VAL A 13 6.45 -4.30 -15.79
C VAL A 13 6.93 -4.47 -17.23
N ASP A 14 6.69 -3.48 -18.09
CA ASP A 14 7.09 -3.52 -19.50
C ASP A 14 8.61 -3.63 -19.66
N SER A 15 9.37 -2.93 -18.82
CA SER A 15 10.83 -2.96 -18.83
C SER A 15 11.37 -4.32 -18.39
N VAL A 16 10.80 -4.91 -17.34
CA VAL A 16 11.17 -6.25 -16.86
C VAL A 16 10.83 -7.30 -17.92
N VAL A 17 9.63 -7.25 -18.52
CA VAL A 17 9.21 -8.15 -19.60
C VAL A 17 10.20 -8.09 -20.77
N SER A 18 10.63 -6.88 -21.15
CA SER A 18 11.57 -6.66 -22.25
C SER A 18 13.01 -7.11 -21.92
N ALA A 19 13.41 -7.03 -20.65
CA ALA A 19 14.72 -7.45 -20.18
C ALA A 19 14.90 -8.97 -20.09
N ILE A 20 13.81 -9.73 -19.93
CA ILE A 20 13.87 -11.19 -19.80
C ILE A 20 14.12 -11.82 -21.18
N LYS A 21 15.36 -12.28 -21.37
CA LYS A 21 15.78 -12.99 -22.60
C LYS A 21 15.37 -14.47 -22.59
N GLU A 22 15.37 -15.11 -21.43
CA GLU A 22 15.03 -16.52 -21.27
C GLU A 22 13.88 -16.74 -20.28
N ASP A 23 14.19 -17.25 -19.07
CA ASP A 23 13.24 -17.59 -18.01
C ASP A 23 13.49 -16.80 -16.72
N SER A 24 14.48 -15.90 -16.71
CA SER A 24 14.87 -15.11 -15.55
C SER A 24 15.55 -13.80 -15.98
N ILE A 25 15.67 -12.88 -15.03
CA ILE A 25 16.38 -11.61 -15.16
C ILE A 25 17.72 -11.69 -14.42
N GLY A 26 18.79 -11.16 -15.03
CA GLY A 26 20.11 -11.11 -14.39
C GLY A 26 20.17 -10.05 -13.29
N GLU A 27 21.00 -10.27 -12.27
CA GLU A 27 21.12 -9.37 -11.11
C GLU A 27 21.49 -7.93 -11.49
N GLY A 28 22.40 -7.75 -12.46
CA GLY A 28 22.79 -6.41 -12.92
C GLY A 28 21.64 -5.63 -13.55
N GLU A 29 20.80 -6.31 -14.33
CA GLU A 29 19.64 -5.69 -14.99
C GLU A 29 18.50 -5.44 -14.00
N ALA A 30 18.28 -6.37 -13.06
CA ALA A 30 17.35 -6.16 -11.96
C ALA A 30 17.76 -4.96 -11.09
N GLY A 31 19.06 -4.79 -10.83
CA GLY A 31 19.60 -3.63 -10.12
C GLY A 31 19.34 -2.33 -10.85
N ARG A 32 19.60 -2.28 -12.16
CA ARG A 32 19.32 -1.10 -13.00
C ARG A 32 17.85 -0.70 -12.96
N LEU A 33 16.95 -1.67 -13.15
CA LEU A 33 15.51 -1.43 -13.12
C LEU A 33 15.01 -0.99 -11.73
N ALA A 34 15.60 -1.50 -10.66
CA ALA A 34 15.29 -1.06 -9.30
C ALA A 34 15.72 0.39 -9.04
N ASP A 35 16.90 0.80 -9.52
CA ASP A 35 17.38 2.18 -9.36
C ASP A 35 16.52 3.17 -10.18
N GLU A 36 16.10 2.79 -11.38
CA GLU A 36 15.16 3.58 -12.19
C GLU A 36 13.80 3.72 -11.50
N LEU A 37 13.29 2.62 -10.93
CA LEU A 37 12.04 2.63 -10.17
C LEU A 37 12.13 3.54 -8.94
N TYR A 38 13.24 3.53 -8.21
CA TYR A 38 13.43 4.39 -7.05
C TYR A 38 13.21 5.86 -7.41
N ILE A 39 13.83 6.33 -8.50
CA ILE A 39 13.67 7.70 -8.99
C ILE A 39 12.21 7.97 -9.38
N ASP A 40 11.60 7.07 -10.15
CA ASP A 40 10.20 7.23 -10.59
C ASP A 40 9.20 7.26 -9.41
N LEU A 41 9.48 6.53 -8.32
CA LEU A 41 8.67 6.50 -7.10
C LEU A 41 8.82 7.80 -6.30
N VAL A 42 10.04 8.28 -6.09
CA VAL A 42 10.31 9.56 -5.41
C VAL A 42 9.63 10.71 -6.16
N GLU A 43 9.73 10.72 -7.49
CA GLU A 43 9.02 11.69 -8.31
C GLU A 43 7.49 11.58 -8.20
N SER A 44 6.97 10.40 -7.82
CA SER A 44 5.54 10.12 -7.64
C SER A 44 5.04 10.41 -6.21
N ASP A 45 5.75 11.25 -5.46
CA ASP A 45 5.45 11.63 -4.07
C ASP A 45 5.45 10.46 -3.08
N VAL A 46 6.16 9.37 -3.41
CA VAL A 46 6.43 8.29 -2.45
C VAL A 46 7.57 8.72 -1.54
N ALA A 47 7.41 8.52 -0.23
CA ALA A 47 8.45 8.82 0.74
C ALA A 47 9.74 8.06 0.40
N VAL A 48 10.90 8.74 0.55
CA VAL A 48 12.21 8.20 0.18
C VAL A 48 12.47 6.82 0.82
N GLU A 49 12.17 6.68 2.10
CA GLU A 49 12.34 5.42 2.83
C GLU A 49 11.48 4.28 2.25
N VAL A 50 10.27 4.59 1.81
CA VAL A 50 9.35 3.62 1.19
C VAL A 50 9.82 3.28 -0.23
N ALA A 51 10.27 4.27 -1.00
CA ALA A 51 10.81 4.06 -2.33
C ALA A 51 12.07 3.17 -2.29
N ASP A 52 12.97 3.42 -1.34
CA ASP A 52 14.17 2.63 -1.11
C ASP A 52 13.83 1.18 -0.73
N ALA A 53 12.90 0.99 0.22
CA ALA A 53 12.43 -0.32 0.62
C ALA A 53 11.83 -1.12 -0.55
N ILE A 54 11.01 -0.47 -1.40
CA ILE A 54 10.43 -1.11 -2.60
C ILE A 54 11.52 -1.49 -3.60
N ALA A 55 12.46 -0.59 -3.89
CA ALA A 55 13.53 -0.82 -4.84
C ALA A 55 14.46 -1.95 -4.38
N GLN A 56 14.85 -1.96 -3.10
CA GLN A 56 15.68 -3.02 -2.53
C GLN A 56 14.97 -4.38 -2.58
N ALA A 57 13.69 -4.45 -2.17
CA ALA A 57 12.94 -5.69 -2.19
C ALA A 57 12.78 -6.24 -3.63
N LEU A 58 12.58 -5.37 -4.63
CA LEU A 58 12.53 -5.80 -6.03
C LEU A 58 13.89 -6.24 -6.56
N ARG A 59 14.97 -5.54 -6.24
CA ARG A 59 16.35 -5.92 -6.61
C ARG A 59 16.67 -7.34 -6.15
N GLU A 60 16.23 -7.73 -4.95
CA GLU A 60 16.45 -9.07 -4.40
C GLU A 60 15.48 -10.14 -4.93
N ARG A 61 14.24 -9.75 -5.26
CA ARG A 61 13.17 -10.69 -5.64
C ARG A 61 13.16 -10.99 -7.13
N LEU A 62 13.37 -9.99 -7.98
CA LEU A 62 13.25 -10.11 -9.44
C LEU A 62 14.14 -11.22 -10.03
N PRO A 63 15.43 -11.37 -9.68
CA PRO A 63 16.28 -12.44 -10.21
C PRO A 63 15.80 -13.86 -9.84
N LYS A 64 15.02 -13.98 -8.77
CA LYS A 64 14.50 -15.27 -8.26
C LYS A 64 13.18 -15.65 -8.93
N VAL A 65 12.55 -14.74 -9.68
CA VAL A 65 11.29 -15.00 -10.38
C VAL A 65 11.59 -15.83 -11.62
N LYS A 66 11.06 -17.07 -11.66
CA LYS A 66 11.06 -17.90 -12.86
C LYS A 66 9.86 -17.54 -13.73
N VAL A 67 10.15 -17.05 -14.92
CA VAL A 67 9.16 -16.63 -15.91
C VAL A 67 8.93 -17.77 -16.91
N PRO A 68 7.68 -18.22 -17.10
CA PRO A 68 7.39 -19.28 -18.06
C PRO A 68 7.87 -18.91 -19.47
N ARG A 69 8.57 -19.83 -20.14
CA ARG A 69 8.94 -19.64 -21.56
C ARG A 69 7.70 -19.51 -22.46
N PHE A 70 6.62 -20.20 -22.11
CA PHE A 70 5.32 -20.16 -22.78
C PHE A 70 4.23 -19.77 -21.79
N GLY A 71 3.23 -19.01 -22.26
CA GLY A 71 2.12 -18.53 -21.42
C GLY A 71 2.28 -17.07 -20.96
N ASP A 72 1.59 -16.72 -19.88
CA ASP A 72 1.45 -15.35 -19.38
C ASP A 72 2.68 -14.89 -18.56
N ARG A 73 3.69 -14.38 -19.26
CA ARG A 73 4.90 -13.80 -18.66
C ARG A 73 4.60 -12.54 -17.86
N GLU A 74 3.77 -11.66 -18.42
CA GLU A 74 3.43 -10.38 -17.82
C GLU A 74 2.72 -10.59 -16.48
N GLY A 75 1.75 -11.50 -16.43
CA GLY A 75 1.06 -11.83 -15.18
C GLY A 75 1.97 -12.44 -14.13
N ALA A 76 2.98 -13.23 -14.50
CA ALA A 76 3.96 -13.75 -13.54
C ALA A 76 4.77 -12.61 -12.89
N ILE A 77 5.22 -11.64 -13.69
CA ILE A 77 5.98 -10.47 -13.23
C ILE A 77 5.09 -9.55 -12.39
N ARG A 78 3.86 -9.26 -12.85
CA ARG A 78 2.88 -8.47 -12.10
C ARG A 78 2.59 -9.07 -10.73
N ARG A 79 2.44 -10.39 -10.65
CA ARG A 79 2.26 -11.10 -9.36
C ARG A 79 3.46 -10.92 -8.45
N ALA A 80 4.67 -11.09 -8.97
CA ALA A 80 5.88 -10.91 -8.17
C ALA A 80 6.03 -9.48 -7.62
N ILE A 81 5.77 -8.46 -8.45
CA ILE A 81 5.78 -7.05 -8.02
C ILE A 81 4.67 -6.80 -6.99
N TYR A 82 3.46 -7.31 -7.22
CA TYR A 82 2.35 -7.20 -6.29
C TYR A 82 2.69 -7.77 -4.90
N GLU A 83 3.28 -8.97 -4.84
CA GLU A 83 3.70 -9.59 -3.58
C GLU A 83 4.73 -8.74 -2.82
N VAL A 84 5.69 -8.15 -3.53
CA VAL A 84 6.68 -7.25 -2.91
C VAL A 84 5.99 -6.02 -2.32
N LEU A 85 5.15 -5.34 -3.09
CA LEU A 85 4.42 -4.16 -2.60
C LEU A 85 3.52 -4.51 -1.41
N LEU A 86 2.81 -5.64 -1.49
CA LEU A 86 1.93 -6.09 -0.42
C LEU A 86 2.73 -6.34 0.87
N SER A 87 3.93 -6.91 0.78
CA SER A 87 4.77 -7.16 1.96
C SER A 87 5.20 -5.87 2.68
N ILE A 88 5.33 -4.76 1.95
CA ILE A 88 5.72 -3.45 2.50
C ILE A 88 4.50 -2.72 3.07
N VAL A 89 3.35 -2.77 2.38
CA VAL A 89 2.14 -2.04 2.80
C VAL A 89 1.36 -2.77 3.89
N SER A 90 1.56 -4.07 4.07
CA SER A 90 0.82 -4.88 5.05
C SER A 90 1.44 -4.89 6.45
N ASP A 91 2.54 -4.16 6.68
CA ASP A 91 3.16 -4.05 8.01
C ASP A 91 2.41 -3.04 8.90
N VAL A 92 1.10 -3.27 9.06
CA VAL A 92 0.22 -2.45 9.89
C VAL A 92 -0.71 -3.38 10.67
N PRO A 93 -0.85 -3.20 12.00
CA PRO A 93 -1.81 -3.97 12.78
C PRO A 93 -3.21 -3.84 12.20
N ASN A 94 -3.89 -4.97 12.02
CA ASN A 94 -5.31 -4.96 11.70
C ASN A 94 -6.08 -4.56 12.97
N VAL A 95 -6.60 -3.34 12.99
CA VAL A 95 -7.37 -2.81 14.13
C VAL A 95 -8.86 -2.86 13.80
N ASP A 96 -9.58 -3.71 14.53
CA ASP A 96 -11.05 -3.68 14.55
C ASP A 96 -11.50 -2.58 15.53
N LEU A 97 -11.74 -1.40 14.98
CA LEU A 97 -12.12 -0.23 15.76
C LEU A 97 -13.49 -0.37 16.43
N GLU A 98 -14.45 -1.05 15.79
CA GLU A 98 -15.78 -1.26 16.36
C GLU A 98 -15.72 -2.16 17.59
N LYS A 99 -14.94 -3.24 17.50
CA LYS A 99 -14.69 -4.13 18.62
C LYS A 99 -13.96 -3.41 19.76
N ALA A 100 -12.90 -2.66 19.44
CA ALA A 100 -12.13 -1.92 20.44
C ALA A 100 -12.99 -0.89 21.20
N VAL A 101 -13.86 -0.17 20.49
CA VAL A 101 -14.80 0.77 21.12
C VAL A 101 -15.83 0.03 21.97
N SER A 102 -16.40 -1.07 21.48
CA SER A 102 -17.41 -1.84 22.22
C SER A 102 -16.88 -2.38 23.54
N GLU A 103 -15.66 -2.93 23.54
CA GLU A 103 -14.99 -3.42 24.75
C GLU A 103 -14.67 -2.28 25.73
N GLU A 104 -14.23 -1.11 25.25
CA GLU A 104 -13.90 0.02 26.12
C GLU A 104 -15.14 0.67 26.74
N VAL A 105 -16.27 0.72 26.02
CA VAL A 105 -17.57 1.21 26.52
C VAL A 105 -18.07 0.43 27.73
N GLU A 106 -17.73 -0.87 27.86
CA GLU A 106 -18.06 -1.67 29.05
C GLU A 106 -17.22 -1.28 30.27
N ARG A 107 -16.02 -0.73 30.06
CA ARG A 107 -15.07 -0.36 31.11
C ARG A 107 -15.18 1.10 31.52
N THR A 108 -15.33 2.01 30.56
CA THR A 108 -15.33 3.46 30.76
C THR A 108 -16.39 4.15 29.89
N LYS A 109 -17.08 5.12 30.48
CA LYS A 109 -18.01 6.00 29.75
C LYS A 109 -17.80 7.46 30.19
N PRO A 110 -17.55 8.39 29.24
CA PRO A 110 -17.52 8.20 27.79
C PRO A 110 -16.20 7.61 27.26
N VAL A 111 -16.25 6.98 26.07
CA VAL A 111 -15.05 6.67 25.27
C VAL A 111 -14.67 7.91 24.46
N VAL A 112 -13.40 8.31 24.51
CA VAL A 112 -12.88 9.52 23.86
C VAL A 112 -12.00 9.15 22.67
N LEU A 113 -12.41 9.56 21.47
CA LEU A 113 -11.65 9.40 20.23
C LEU A 113 -11.10 10.76 19.78
N MET A 114 -9.78 10.87 19.59
CA MET A 114 -9.11 12.12 19.23
C MET A 114 -8.55 12.06 17.80
N PHE A 115 -8.90 13.04 16.97
CA PHE A 115 -8.40 13.17 15.59
C PHE A 115 -7.31 14.25 15.54
N LEU A 116 -6.10 13.88 15.13
CA LEU A 116 -4.94 14.77 15.05
C LEU A 116 -4.49 14.98 13.61
N GLY A 117 -3.88 16.13 13.33
CA GLY A 117 -3.29 16.45 12.02
C GLY A 117 -3.32 17.96 11.68
N PRO A 118 -2.61 18.41 10.64
CA PRO A 118 -2.55 19.82 10.26
C PRO A 118 -3.89 20.41 9.81
N ASN A 119 -4.02 21.73 9.84
CA ASN A 119 -5.21 22.42 9.30
C ASN A 119 -5.35 22.15 7.80
N GLY A 120 -6.58 21.93 7.32
CA GLY A 120 -6.85 21.61 5.91
C GLY A 120 -6.81 20.11 5.54
N TYR A 121 -6.39 19.21 6.44
CA TYR A 121 -6.31 17.76 6.19
C TYR A 121 -7.66 17.01 6.37
N GLY A 122 -8.78 17.73 6.33
CA GLY A 122 -10.11 17.10 6.36
C GLY A 122 -10.61 16.60 7.72
N LYS A 123 -9.90 16.78 8.84
CA LYS A 123 -10.28 16.27 10.19
C LYS A 123 -11.76 16.47 10.54
N THR A 124 -12.27 17.70 10.44
CA THR A 124 -13.67 18.03 10.75
C THR A 124 -14.65 17.36 9.79
N THR A 125 -14.31 17.30 8.50
CA THR A 125 -15.13 16.66 7.46
C THR A 125 -15.18 15.14 7.64
N THR A 126 -14.04 14.51 7.95
CA THR A 126 -13.96 13.08 8.26
C THR A 126 -14.81 12.74 9.49
N LEU A 127 -14.77 13.58 10.52
CA LEU A 127 -15.60 13.40 11.71
C LEU A 127 -17.09 13.48 11.36
N ALA A 128 -17.53 14.49 10.60
CA ALA A 128 -18.93 14.62 10.22
C ALA A 128 -19.42 13.47 9.32
N ALA A 129 -18.60 13.03 8.35
CA ALA A 129 -18.99 12.00 7.39
C ALA A 129 -19.02 10.60 8.02
N SER A 130 -17.96 10.23 8.74
CA SER A 130 -17.76 8.86 9.24
C SER A 130 -18.18 8.65 10.69
N TRP A 131 -18.31 9.73 11.47
CA TRP A 131 -18.57 9.69 12.92
C TRP A 131 -19.72 10.62 13.33
N GLY A 132 -20.51 11.07 12.35
CA GLY A 132 -21.68 11.90 12.57
C GLY A 132 -22.81 11.10 13.22
N PRO A 133 -23.81 11.78 13.81
CA PRO A 133 -24.96 11.13 14.45
C PRO A 133 -25.72 10.18 13.52
N GLU A 134 -25.71 10.44 12.21
CA GLU A 134 -26.39 9.65 11.19
C GLU A 134 -25.58 8.44 10.70
N SER A 135 -24.26 8.43 10.90
CA SER A 135 -23.34 7.38 10.44
C SER A 135 -22.89 6.42 11.56
N LEU A 136 -23.19 6.72 12.82
CA LEU A 136 -22.93 5.81 13.94
C LEU A 136 -23.94 4.64 13.94
N PRO A 137 -23.50 3.39 14.13
CA PRO A 137 -24.41 2.26 14.27
C PRO A 137 -25.39 2.49 15.44
N ASN A 138 -26.66 2.10 15.23
CA ASN A 138 -27.80 2.35 16.13
C ASN A 138 -27.60 1.89 17.59
N ASN A 139 -26.59 1.04 17.86
CA ASN A 139 -26.23 0.58 19.20
C ASN A 139 -25.41 1.62 20.01
N LEU A 140 -24.72 2.55 19.33
CA LEU A 140 -23.96 3.65 19.93
C LEU A 140 -24.81 4.91 20.15
N SER A 141 -25.84 5.13 19.32
CA SER A 141 -26.72 6.30 19.40
C SER A 141 -27.84 6.20 20.44
N LYS A 142 -28.20 4.99 20.89
CA LYS A 142 -29.36 4.73 21.79
C LYS A 142 -29.02 4.46 23.25
N ARG A 143 -27.81 4.81 23.71
CA ARG A 143 -27.41 4.65 25.13
C ARG A 143 -27.02 5.99 25.75
N SER A 144 -27.94 6.95 25.69
CA SER A 144 -27.98 8.07 26.64
C SER A 144 -29.15 7.82 27.60
N PRO A 145 -28.99 8.04 28.92
CA PRO A 145 -30.09 7.96 29.87
C PRO A 145 -31.19 8.99 29.57
#